data_AF-A0A957F300-F1
#
_entry.id   AF-A0A957F300-F1
#
_cell.length_a   1.000
_cell.length_b   1.000
_cell.length_c   1.000
_cell.angle_alpha   90.00
_cell.angle_beta   90.00
_cell.angle_gamma   90.00
#
_symmetry.space_group_name_H-M   'P 1'
#
loop_
_entity.id
_entity.type
_entity.pdbx_description
1 polymer ?
#
loop_
_entity_poly.entity_id
_entity_poly.type
_entity_poly.pdbx_seq_one_letter_code
_entity_poly.pdbx_strand_id
1 'polypeptide(L)'
;SPGDVGNFSDGLGNMATNQDTGTAKLYVSVGELDAATTVAGAETFAAALAEMDMEGLAYKTAVLDGETHFSARPRAFMNGLRWLFANE
;
A
#
# COMPACT_ATOMS: atom_id res chain seq x y z
N SER A 1 -5.72 11.39 -31.30
CA SER A 1 -5.27 9.99 -31.25
C SER A 1 -5.54 9.49 -29.82
N PRO A 2 -6.27 8.39 -29.60
CA PRO A 2 -6.51 7.87 -28.26
C PRO A 2 -5.16 7.50 -27.66
N GLY A 3 -4.82 8.15 -26.55
CA GLY A 3 -3.52 8.04 -25.89
C GLY A 3 -3.26 6.64 -25.37
N ASP A 4 -2.22 6.04 -25.92
CA ASP A 4 -1.24 5.16 -25.28
C ASP A 4 -1.71 4.42 -24.02
N VAL A 5 -2.55 3.42 -24.22
CA VAL A 5 -2.86 2.38 -23.22
C VAL A 5 -1.73 1.32 -23.16
N GLY A 6 -0.67 1.49 -23.95
CA GLY A 6 0.44 0.53 -24.07
C GLY A 6 1.41 0.51 -22.88
N ASN A 7 1.37 1.52 -22.00
CA ASN A 7 2.40 1.68 -20.97
C ASN A 7 2.05 1.10 -19.59
N PHE A 8 0.85 0.53 -19.41
CA PHE A 8 0.49 -0.17 -18.17
C PHE A 8 0.91 -1.64 -18.17
N SER A 9 1.08 -2.27 -19.34
CA SER A 9 1.54 -3.67 -19.45
C SER A 9 3.04 -3.81 -19.17
N ASP A 10 3.84 -2.83 -19.56
CA ASP A 10 5.30 -2.89 -19.42
C ASP A 10 5.76 -2.76 -17.95
N GLY A 11 4.95 -2.15 -17.09
CA GLY A 11 5.20 -2.08 -15.64
C GLY A 11 4.99 -3.42 -14.92
N LEU A 12 4.03 -4.24 -15.38
CA LEU A 12 3.76 -5.57 -14.81
C LEU A 12 4.82 -6.59 -15.26
N GLY A 13 5.31 -6.46 -16.51
CA GLY A 13 6.40 -7.30 -17.03
C GLY A 13 7.72 -7.15 -16.25
N ASN A 14 8.04 -5.93 -15.80
CA ASN A 14 9.23 -5.66 -14.99
C ASN A 14 9.14 -6.15 -13.53
N MET A 15 7.93 -6.33 -12.98
CA MET A 15 7.75 -7.02 -11.70
C MET A 15 7.98 -8.53 -11.85
N ALA A 16 7.53 -9.12 -12.96
CA ALA A 16 7.67 -10.55 -13.23
C ALA A 16 9.12 -10.98 -13.51
N THR A 17 10.00 -10.09 -13.98
CA THR A 17 11.41 -10.40 -14.28
C THR A 17 12.36 -10.16 -13.11
N ASN A 18 11.92 -9.48 -12.05
CA ASN A 18 12.64 -9.36 -10.77
C ASN A 18 12.09 -10.36 -9.74
N GLN A 19 11.75 -11.57 -10.17
CA GLN A 19 11.56 -12.73 -9.30
C GLN A 19 12.91 -13.18 -8.72
N ASP A 20 13.55 -12.29 -7.95
CA ASP A 20 14.15 -12.78 -6.72
C ASP A 20 12.97 -13.28 -5.87
N THR A 21 13.13 -14.38 -5.15
CA THR A 21 12.08 -15.04 -4.34
C THR A 21 11.64 -14.21 -3.11
N GLY A 22 11.66 -12.89 -3.21
CA GLY A 22 11.40 -11.95 -2.13
C GLY A 22 9.91 -11.72 -1.91
N THR A 23 9.48 -11.82 -0.66
CA THR A 23 8.17 -11.36 -0.20
C THR A 23 7.97 -9.89 -0.58
N ALA A 24 6.94 -9.59 -1.36
CA ALA A 24 6.52 -8.22 -1.62
C ALA A 24 5.99 -7.60 -0.32
N LYS A 25 6.32 -6.33 -0.09
CA LYS A 25 5.95 -5.61 1.14
C LYS A 25 5.05 -4.42 0.81
N LEU A 26 3.81 -4.42 1.31
CA LEU A 26 2.84 -3.32 1.25
C LEU A 26 2.53 -2.68 2.61
N TYR A 27 2.73 -1.35 2.73
CA TYR A 27 2.24 -0.56 3.87
C TYR A 27 1.19 0.44 3.41
N VAL A 28 -0.01 0.39 4.01
CA VAL A 28 -1.11 1.33 3.73
C VAL A 28 -1.48 2.07 5.01
N SER A 29 -1.68 3.38 4.92
CA SER A 29 -2.15 4.16 6.06
C SER A 29 -3.06 5.30 5.65
N VAL A 30 -3.98 5.66 6.53
CA VAL A 30 -4.93 6.78 6.38
C VAL A 30 -4.93 7.63 7.65
N GLY A 31 -5.21 8.93 7.53
CA GLY A 31 -5.40 9.79 8.71
C GLY A 31 -6.77 9.54 9.34
N GLU A 32 -6.86 9.52 10.67
CA GLU A 32 -8.14 9.38 11.37
C GLU A 32 -9.14 10.50 11.00
N LEU A 33 -8.62 11.71 10.78
CA LEU A 33 -9.40 12.91 10.48
C LEU A 33 -9.60 13.11 8.97
N ASP A 34 -9.26 12.12 8.13
CA ASP A 34 -9.63 12.13 6.72
C ASP A 34 -11.15 12.01 6.53
N ALA A 35 -11.60 12.23 5.29
CA ALA A 35 -13.00 12.01 4.96
C ALA A 35 -13.42 10.57 5.34
N ALA A 36 -14.58 10.43 5.97
CA ALA A 36 -15.05 9.13 6.47
C ALA A 36 -15.09 8.05 5.38
N THR A 37 -15.38 8.42 4.14
CA THR A 37 -15.35 7.52 2.98
C THR A 37 -13.95 7.02 2.64
N THR A 38 -12.91 7.83 2.87
CA THR A 38 -11.51 7.43 2.68
C THR A 38 -11.07 6.45 3.76
N VAL A 39 -11.44 6.70 5.01
CA VAL A 39 -11.15 5.78 6.13
C VAL A 39 -11.84 4.43 5.89
N ALA A 40 -13.15 4.44 5.60
CA ALA A 40 -13.90 3.23 5.30
C ALA A 40 -13.35 2.46 4.08
N GLY A 41 -12.85 3.18 3.06
CA GLY A 41 -12.19 2.58 1.90
C GLY A 41 -10.89 1.87 2.26
N ALA A 42 -10.08 2.45 3.13
CA ALA A 42 -8.84 1.83 3.62
C ALA A 42 -9.12 0.58 4.46
N GLU A 43 -10.16 0.60 5.31
CA GLU A 43 -10.61 -0.55 6.08
C GLU A 43 -11.13 -1.68 5.17
N THR A 44 -11.95 -1.32 4.16
CA THR A 44 -12.45 -2.28 3.17
C THR A 44 -11.31 -2.93 2.39
N PHE A 45 -10.31 -2.13 1.99
CA PHE A 45 -9.12 -2.65 1.32
C PHE A 45 -8.30 -3.58 2.22
N ALA A 46 -8.16 -3.27 3.50
CA ALA A 46 -7.49 -4.13 4.48
C ALA A 46 -8.19 -5.49 4.63
N ALA A 47 -9.54 -5.50 4.68
CA ALA A 47 -10.32 -6.73 4.72
C ALA A 47 -10.12 -7.56 3.44
N ALA A 48 -10.15 -6.92 2.26
CA ALA A 48 -9.91 -7.60 1.00
C ALA A 48 -8.51 -8.24 0.92
N LEU A 49 -7.47 -7.56 1.39
CA LEU A 49 -6.11 -8.14 1.45
C LEU A 49 -6.04 -9.38 2.35
N ALA A 50 -6.77 -9.37 3.47
CA ALA A 50 -6.85 -10.53 4.36
C ALA A 50 -7.60 -11.70 3.72
N GLU A 51 -8.66 -11.44 2.97
CA GLU A 51 -9.43 -12.47 2.26
C GLU A 51 -8.67 -13.09 1.09
N MET A 52 -7.83 -12.33 0.40
CA MET A 52 -7.09 -12.81 -0.76
C MET A 52 -5.95 -13.79 -0.41
N ASP A 53 -5.40 -13.72 0.81
CA ASP A 53 -4.32 -14.58 1.32
C ASP A 53 -3.20 -14.82 0.29
N MET A 54 -2.69 -13.73 -0.29
CA MET A 54 -1.71 -13.82 -1.38
C MET A 54 -0.37 -14.33 -0.88
N GLU A 55 0.02 -15.52 -1.35
CA GLU A 55 1.35 -16.07 -1.12
C GLU A 55 2.42 -15.08 -1.61
N GLY A 56 3.42 -14.83 -0.76
CA GLY A 56 4.51 -13.90 -1.06
C GLY A 56 4.18 -12.42 -0.86
N LEU A 57 3.05 -12.06 -0.25
CA LEU A 57 2.74 -10.68 0.13
C LEU A 57 2.68 -10.52 1.67
N ALA A 58 3.63 -9.77 2.22
CA ALA A 58 3.51 -9.22 3.56
C ALA A 58 2.83 -7.86 3.46
N TYR A 59 1.84 -7.59 4.31
CA TYR A 59 1.17 -6.30 4.34
C TYR A 59 0.89 -5.80 5.75
N LYS A 60 0.75 -4.48 5.88
CA LYS A 60 0.32 -3.82 7.11
C LYS A 60 -0.54 -2.61 6.78
N THR A 61 -1.67 -2.49 7.46
CA THR A 61 -2.55 -1.31 7.37
C THR A 61 -2.58 -0.56 8.71
N ALA A 62 -2.80 0.75 8.68
CA ALA A 62 -2.90 1.58 9.88
C ALA A 62 -3.80 2.79 9.70
N VAL A 63 -4.60 3.11 10.72
CA VAL A 63 -5.21 4.43 10.90
C VAL A 63 -4.27 5.26 11.79
N LEU A 64 -4.00 6.50 11.40
CA LEU A 64 -3.09 7.38 12.12
C LEU A 64 -3.89 8.39 12.97
N ASP A 65 -3.91 8.14 14.28
CA ASP A 65 -4.66 8.95 15.25
C ASP A 65 -4.29 10.43 15.18
N GLY A 66 -5.31 11.29 15.17
CA GLY A 66 -5.19 12.74 15.12
C GLY A 66 -4.67 13.33 13.80
N GLU A 67 -4.45 12.50 12.76
CA GLU A 67 -3.90 12.95 11.50
C GLU A 67 -4.97 13.26 10.44
N THR A 68 -4.70 14.28 9.63
CA THR A 68 -5.43 14.63 8.39
C THR A 68 -4.66 14.16 7.16
N HIS A 69 -5.24 14.30 5.96
CA HIS A 69 -4.60 13.97 4.69
C HIS A 69 -3.17 14.51 4.53
N PHE A 70 -2.96 15.76 4.95
CA PHE A 70 -1.66 16.42 4.80
C PHE A 70 -0.72 16.12 5.96
N SER A 71 -1.23 16.12 7.20
CA SER A 71 -0.39 15.89 8.38
C SER A 71 0.06 14.43 8.52
N ALA A 72 -0.72 13.48 7.98
CA ALA A 72 -0.37 12.06 7.95
C ALA A 72 0.90 11.76 7.15
N ARG A 73 1.25 12.56 6.13
CA ARG A 73 2.27 12.21 5.13
C ARG A 73 3.66 11.91 5.72
N PRO A 74 4.24 12.74 6.61
CA PRO A 74 5.56 12.46 7.18
C PRO A 74 5.55 11.20 8.06
N ARG A 75 4.49 11.01 8.86
CA ARG A 75 4.36 9.84 9.74
C ARG A 75 4.14 8.56 8.94
N ALA A 76 3.26 8.61 7.93
CA ALA A 76 3.02 7.51 7.00
C ALA A 76 4.31 7.09 6.29
N PHE A 77 5.07 8.04 5.76
CA PHE A 77 6.35 7.76 5.09
C PHE A 77 7.36 7.11 6.03
N MET A 78 7.56 7.68 7.23
CA MET A 78 8.51 7.13 8.20
C MET A 78 8.09 5.75 8.71
N ASN A 79 6.80 5.52 8.93
CA ASN A 79 6.29 4.21 9.32
C ASN A 79 6.48 3.18 8.20
N GLY A 80 6.21 3.55 6.96
CA GLY A 80 6.43 2.71 5.78
C GLY A 80 7.91 2.32 5.64
N LEU A 81 8.83 3.27 5.75
CA LEU A 81 10.27 2.98 5.73
C LEU A 81 10.69 2.06 6.88
N ARG A 82 10.24 2.33 8.10
CA ARG A 82 10.53 1.49 9.26
C ARG A 82 10.02 0.07 9.06
N TRP A 83 8.84 -0.10 8.47
CA TRP A 83 8.27 -1.41 8.22
C TRP A 83 8.99 -2.14 7.08
N LEU A 84 9.37 -1.43 6.02
CA LEU A 84 10.14 -1.98 4.90
C LEU A 84 11.48 -2.59 5.38
N PHE A 85 12.19 -1.85 6.24
CA PHE A 85 13.51 -2.23 6.76
C PHE A 85 13.48 -2.88 8.15
N ALA A 86 12.31 -3.09 8.75
CA ALA A 86 12.21 -3.94 9.92
C ALA A 86 12.57 -5.36 9.46
N ASN A 87 13.72 -5.86 9.94
CA ASN A 87 14.15 -7.22 9.72
C ASN A 87 13.07 -8.19 10.22
N GLU A 88 12.73 -9.16 9.38
CA GLU A 88 11.91 -10.33 9.74
C GLU A 88 12.65 -11.24 10.72
#